data_AF-A0AAX4I1T8-F1
#
_entry.id   AF-A0AAX4I1T8-F1
#
_cell.length_a   1.000
_cell.length_b   1.000
_cell.length_c   1.000
_cell.angle_alpha   90.00
_cell.angle_beta   90.00
_cell.angle_gamma   90.00
#
_symmetry.space_group_name_H-M   'P 1'
#
loop_
_entity.id
_entity.type
_entity.pdbx_description
1 polymer ?
#
loop_
_entity_poly.entity_id
_entity_poly.type
_entity_poly.pdbx_seq_one_letter_code
_entity_poly.pdbx_strand_id
1 'polypeptide(L)'
;MTPLFEAAGGYSAADQKSQTEFFKAHIAAHLGPVPAEPYEAYNMPYIPSPIETSINLTTRGAPKVRFWTNLGKPLDRSHADRGAPDRDRESLMRITRANDGDTRWMECLMSSLFPLPAQLDELRAATGPVWPYSLFCFDLDGSQRTMRAYFPVVVTCVGRSRTEVCLEAALSLQPCGADLKPCLDLVAAYLRDNRYEAGLHMLGVDCVDPHKARLKVYMDVNSNSWNAVRDAMTLGGRLTDDHTLRGLEILQSIYPLMRDEPEGRDDDWSKPPTNPLVAFPGLQFGIEIVAGRAVPEIKIYALLLQWTDTTEKAEKNMHSMLRKLGHEWGHKERITPTRQAAVGDVIRGLGAVSFSYSQTKGAYASFYFDPPTDYDDRAKAEFRGLGKGGLW
;
A
#
# COMPACT_ATOMS: atom_id res chain seq x y z
N MET A 1 11.04 -12.47 -8.74
CA MET A 1 9.73 -13.08 -9.06
C MET A 1 9.75 -14.60 -9.02
N THR A 2 10.54 -15.32 -9.84
CA THR A 2 10.54 -16.80 -9.85
C THR A 2 10.76 -17.47 -8.48
N PRO A 3 11.81 -17.10 -7.70
CA PRO A 3 12.01 -17.69 -6.37
C PRO A 3 10.81 -17.45 -5.42
N LEU A 4 10.12 -16.33 -5.59
CA LEU A 4 8.95 -15.99 -4.79
C LEU A 4 7.73 -16.86 -5.17
N PHE A 5 7.53 -17.18 -6.45
CA PHE A 5 6.48 -18.13 -6.86
C PHE A 5 6.75 -19.55 -6.34
N GLU A 6 8.00 -19.99 -6.39
CA GLU A 6 8.42 -21.29 -5.86
C GLU A 6 8.19 -21.36 -4.34
N ALA A 7 8.59 -20.32 -3.60
CA ALA A 7 8.40 -20.23 -2.17
C ALA A 7 6.91 -20.15 -1.77
N ALA A 8 6.11 -19.37 -2.51
CA ALA A 8 4.65 -19.29 -2.35
C ALA A 8 3.98 -20.65 -2.54
N GLY A 9 4.42 -21.41 -3.54
CA GLY A 9 3.71 -22.59 -4.01
C GLY A 9 2.39 -22.23 -4.68
N GLY A 10 1.80 -23.19 -5.40
CA GLY A 10 0.51 -23.00 -6.08
C GLY A 10 0.57 -22.37 -7.47
N TYR A 11 1.76 -22.05 -7.99
CA TYR A 11 1.97 -21.60 -9.37
C TYR A 11 2.66 -22.70 -10.19
N SER A 12 2.03 -23.16 -11.27
CA SER A 12 2.64 -24.11 -12.20
C SER A 12 3.80 -23.45 -12.98
N ALA A 13 4.68 -24.25 -13.59
CA ALA A 13 5.74 -23.72 -14.45
C ALA A 13 5.20 -22.84 -15.60
N ALA A 14 4.02 -23.17 -16.12
CA ALA A 14 3.34 -22.38 -17.15
C ALA A 14 2.85 -21.03 -16.60
N ASP A 15 2.29 -21.01 -15.39
CA ASP A 15 1.87 -19.77 -14.72
C ASP A 15 3.08 -18.86 -14.48
N GLN A 16 4.16 -19.40 -13.89
CA GLN A 16 5.38 -18.65 -13.61
C GLN A 16 5.98 -18.05 -14.89
N LYS A 17 5.99 -18.80 -15.98
CA LYS A 17 6.44 -18.33 -17.29
C LYS A 17 5.55 -17.18 -17.79
N SER A 18 4.23 -17.36 -17.79
CA SER A 18 3.27 -16.33 -18.26
C SER A 18 3.43 -15.01 -17.49
N GLN A 19 3.52 -15.08 -16.15
CA GLN A 19 3.67 -13.89 -15.31
C GLN A 19 5.04 -13.20 -15.52
N THR A 20 6.10 -13.99 -15.67
CA THR A 20 7.46 -13.45 -15.90
C THR A 20 7.60 -12.83 -17.29
N GLU A 21 6.99 -13.42 -18.32
CA GLU A 21 6.98 -12.86 -19.68
C GLU A 21 6.23 -11.52 -19.72
N PHE A 22 5.06 -11.43 -19.06
CA PHE A 22 4.34 -10.17 -18.93
C PHE A 22 5.17 -9.09 -18.23
N PHE A 23 5.80 -9.46 -17.10
CA PHE A 23 6.65 -8.53 -16.36
C PHE A 23 7.79 -7.98 -17.22
N LYS A 24 8.49 -8.86 -17.95
CA LYS A 24 9.59 -8.46 -18.85
C LYS A 24 9.10 -7.56 -19.99
N ALA A 25 7.96 -7.88 -20.59
CA ALA A 25 7.45 -7.17 -21.76
C ALA A 25 6.86 -5.79 -21.43
N HIS A 26 6.24 -5.64 -20.25
CA HIS A 26 5.42 -4.46 -19.96
C HIS A 26 5.84 -3.68 -18.71
N ILE A 27 6.61 -4.26 -17.79
CA ILE A 27 6.92 -3.63 -16.50
C ILE A 27 8.41 -3.31 -16.36
N ALA A 28 9.29 -4.22 -16.76
CA ALA A 28 10.73 -4.11 -16.49
C ALA A 28 11.37 -2.79 -16.96
N ALA A 29 10.92 -2.25 -18.09
CA ALA A 29 11.41 -0.98 -18.63
C ALA A 29 11.07 0.25 -17.77
N HIS A 30 10.10 0.11 -16.85
CA HIS A 30 9.66 1.18 -15.96
C HIS A 30 10.35 1.16 -14.59
N LEU A 31 11.11 0.12 -14.26
CA LEU A 31 11.79 -0.01 -12.96
C LEU A 31 13.00 0.90 -12.80
N GLY A 32 13.41 1.62 -13.85
CA GLY A 32 14.58 2.47 -13.82
C GLY A 32 15.91 1.73 -14.10
N PRO A 33 17.05 2.37 -13.82
CA PRO A 33 18.37 1.81 -14.10
C PRO A 33 18.67 0.58 -13.22
N VAL A 34 19.59 -0.26 -13.67
CA VAL A 34 20.05 -1.39 -12.85
C VAL A 34 20.76 -0.83 -11.61
N PRO A 35 20.55 -1.41 -10.40
CA PRO A 35 21.16 -0.95 -9.15
C PRO A 35 22.69 -0.71 -9.14
N ALA A 36 23.40 -1.25 -10.13
CA ALA A 36 24.84 -1.10 -10.31
C ALA A 36 25.26 0.25 -10.93
N GLU A 37 24.33 1.02 -11.50
CA GLU A 37 24.58 2.38 -12.01
C GLU A 37 24.43 3.42 -10.88
N PRO A 38 25.13 4.57 -10.90
CA PRO A 38 24.86 5.66 -9.96
C PRO A 38 23.51 6.33 -10.28
N TYR A 39 22.56 6.30 -9.36
CA TYR A 39 21.28 7.00 -9.48
C TYR A 39 20.78 7.49 -8.09
N GLU A 40 19.77 8.37 -8.06
CA GLU A 40 19.18 8.90 -6.81
C GLU A 40 18.36 7.82 -6.07
N ALA A 41 17.75 8.08 -4.91
CA ALA A 41 16.96 7.05 -4.22
C ALA A 41 15.65 6.73 -4.97
N TYR A 42 15.11 5.50 -4.95
CA TYR A 42 13.81 5.20 -5.57
C TYR A 42 12.66 5.90 -4.84
N ASN A 43 11.59 6.20 -5.58
CA ASN A 43 10.43 6.97 -5.12
C ASN A 43 9.26 6.11 -4.61
N MET A 44 9.55 4.87 -4.19
CA MET A 44 8.57 4.05 -3.47
C MET A 44 8.37 4.57 -2.03
N PRO A 45 7.13 4.55 -1.51
CA PRO A 45 6.71 5.31 -0.33
C PRO A 45 7.46 5.02 0.98
N TYR A 46 7.84 3.77 1.18
CA TYR A 46 8.26 3.27 2.49
C TYR A 46 9.74 2.88 2.51
N ILE A 47 10.16 2.16 1.48
CA ILE A 47 11.53 1.71 1.28
C ILE A 47 11.91 2.13 -0.15
N PRO A 48 13.03 2.83 -0.36
CA PRO A 48 13.54 3.19 -1.68
C PRO A 48 13.95 1.96 -2.52
N SER A 49 12.95 1.23 -3.01
CA SER A 49 13.10 0.07 -3.87
C SER A 49 12.47 0.33 -5.24
N PRO A 50 13.01 -0.24 -6.35
CA PRO A 50 12.36 -0.17 -7.66
C PRO A 50 11.04 -0.95 -7.71
N ILE A 51 10.84 -1.89 -6.79
CA ILE A 51 9.68 -2.78 -6.78
C ILE A 51 9.43 -3.27 -5.37
N GLU A 52 8.17 -3.28 -4.94
CA GLU A 52 7.74 -4.00 -3.74
C GLU A 52 7.07 -5.30 -4.18
N THR A 53 7.40 -6.41 -3.55
CA THR A 53 6.67 -7.67 -3.72
C THR A 53 5.90 -8.00 -2.46
N SER A 54 4.82 -8.77 -2.56
CA SER A 54 4.15 -9.26 -1.37
C SER A 54 3.56 -10.63 -1.57
N ILE A 55 3.32 -11.31 -0.45
CA ILE A 55 2.53 -12.53 -0.41
C ILE A 55 1.28 -12.29 0.41
N ASN A 56 0.12 -12.59 -0.17
CA ASN A 56 -1.17 -12.56 0.49
C ASN A 56 -1.55 -13.98 0.91
N LEU A 57 -1.82 -14.16 2.20
CA LEU A 57 -2.21 -15.40 2.82
C LEU A 57 -3.61 -15.26 3.39
N THR A 58 -4.44 -16.29 3.17
CA THR A 58 -5.80 -16.34 3.69
C THR A 58 -6.04 -17.69 4.33
N THR A 59 -6.84 -17.74 5.40
CA THR A 59 -7.10 -19.01 6.10
C THR A 59 -7.76 -20.09 5.24
N ARG A 60 -8.42 -19.71 4.13
CA ARG A 60 -9.20 -20.62 3.26
C ARG A 60 -8.85 -20.50 1.78
N GLY A 61 -7.63 -20.11 1.44
CA GLY A 61 -7.24 -19.89 0.05
C GLY A 61 -5.75 -20.08 -0.20
N ALA A 62 -5.40 -20.23 -1.48
CA ALA A 62 -4.01 -20.34 -1.89
C ALA A 62 -3.26 -19.02 -1.65
N PRO A 63 -1.96 -19.09 -1.28
CA PRO A 63 -1.08 -17.94 -1.27
C PRO A 63 -1.07 -17.21 -2.61
N LYS A 64 -1.12 -15.88 -2.61
CA LYS A 64 -1.04 -15.07 -3.82
C LYS A 64 0.13 -14.11 -3.78
N VAL A 65 0.99 -14.22 -4.79
CA VAL A 65 2.09 -13.28 -5.04
C VAL A 65 1.53 -12.01 -5.67
N ARG A 66 2.07 -10.88 -5.25
CA ARG A 66 1.81 -9.57 -5.85
C ARG A 66 3.12 -8.84 -6.04
N PHE A 67 3.13 -7.92 -6.98
CA PHE A 67 4.17 -6.89 -7.05
C PHE A 67 3.54 -5.53 -7.25
N TRP A 68 4.22 -4.50 -6.77
CA TRP A 68 3.84 -3.11 -6.80
C TRP A 68 5.06 -2.30 -7.24
N THR A 69 4.85 -1.37 -8.16
CA THR A 69 5.85 -0.39 -8.59
C THR A 69 5.12 0.91 -8.92
N ASN A 70 5.85 1.95 -9.28
CA ASN A 70 5.31 3.15 -9.87
C ASN A 70 5.89 3.39 -11.27
N LEU A 71 5.35 4.40 -11.93
CA LEU A 71 6.01 4.98 -13.08
C LEU A 71 6.97 6.03 -12.56
N GLY A 72 8.23 5.87 -12.89
CA GLY A 72 9.21 6.87 -12.57
C GLY A 72 10.60 6.31 -12.38
N LYS A 73 11.56 7.17 -12.71
CA LYS A 73 12.95 6.97 -12.34
C LYS A 73 13.10 7.26 -10.83
N PRO A 74 14.29 7.07 -10.26
CA PRO A 74 14.60 7.53 -8.90
C PRO A 74 14.13 8.97 -8.63
N LEU A 75 14.06 9.39 -7.36
CA LEU A 75 13.56 10.64 -6.73
C LEU A 75 14.14 11.97 -7.30
N ASP A 76 14.45 11.99 -8.59
CA ASP A 76 14.88 13.13 -9.35
C ASP A 76 13.71 14.04 -9.72
N ARG A 77 14.07 15.19 -10.30
CA ARG A 77 13.11 16.25 -10.60
C ARG A 77 12.35 16.03 -11.91
N SER A 78 12.61 14.95 -12.66
CA SER A 78 12.03 14.72 -13.99
C SER A 78 10.51 14.52 -13.95
N HIS A 79 9.96 14.08 -12.82
CA HIS A 79 8.51 14.01 -12.66
C HIS A 79 7.87 15.39 -12.67
N ALA A 80 8.57 16.46 -12.27
CA ALA A 80 8.04 17.80 -12.35
C ALA A 80 8.07 18.41 -13.77
N ASP A 81 8.55 17.67 -14.77
CA ASP A 81 8.54 18.10 -16.17
C ASP A 81 7.11 18.24 -16.71
N ARG A 82 6.88 19.26 -17.55
CA ARG A 82 5.55 19.55 -18.13
C ARG A 82 4.91 18.37 -18.88
N GLY A 83 5.71 17.47 -19.44
CA GLY A 83 5.23 16.29 -20.16
C GLY A 83 5.12 15.02 -19.32
N ALA A 84 5.53 15.04 -18.06
CA ALA A 84 5.53 13.82 -17.22
C ALA A 84 4.12 13.26 -17.00
N PRO A 85 3.08 14.06 -16.66
CA PRO A 85 1.73 13.53 -16.48
C PRO A 85 1.16 12.84 -17.73
N ASP A 86 1.42 13.38 -18.92
CA ASP A 86 0.94 12.79 -20.18
C ASP A 86 1.66 11.49 -20.52
N ARG A 87 2.99 11.43 -20.31
CA ARG A 87 3.78 10.20 -20.48
C ARG A 87 3.35 9.11 -19.51
N ASP A 88 3.09 9.48 -18.25
CA ASP A 88 2.64 8.54 -17.23
C ASP A 88 1.24 8.02 -17.55
N ARG A 89 0.34 8.90 -17.98
CA ARG A 89 -1.00 8.53 -18.45
C ARG A 89 -0.92 7.53 -19.60
N GLU A 90 -0.13 7.81 -20.63
CA GLU A 90 0.01 6.90 -21.77
C GLU A 90 0.55 5.53 -21.35
N SER A 91 1.55 5.52 -20.46
CA SER A 91 2.18 4.30 -19.97
C SER A 91 1.22 3.45 -19.13
N LEU A 92 0.50 4.04 -18.17
CA LEU A 92 -0.51 3.34 -17.38
C LEU A 92 -1.61 2.75 -18.25
N MET A 93 -2.10 3.51 -19.24
CA MET A 93 -3.12 3.04 -20.17
C MET A 93 -2.63 1.85 -21.00
N ARG A 94 -1.37 1.89 -21.46
CA ARG A 94 -0.75 0.79 -22.22
C ARG A 94 -0.61 -0.46 -21.35
N ILE A 95 -0.10 -0.31 -20.12
CA ILE A 95 0.08 -1.41 -19.17
C ILE A 95 -1.27 -2.05 -18.81
N THR A 96 -2.29 -1.23 -18.55
CA THR A 96 -3.64 -1.71 -18.20
C THR A 96 -4.26 -2.50 -19.35
N ARG A 97 -4.16 -1.99 -20.59
CA ARG A 97 -4.67 -2.68 -21.78
C ARG A 97 -3.92 -3.97 -22.08
N ALA A 98 -2.61 -4.02 -21.84
CA ALA A 98 -1.84 -5.26 -21.97
C ALA A 98 -2.25 -6.35 -20.95
N ASN A 99 -2.98 -5.96 -19.90
CA ASN A 99 -3.59 -6.85 -18.91
C ASN A 99 -5.10 -7.06 -19.15
N ASP A 100 -5.66 -6.62 -20.29
CA ASP A 100 -7.10 -6.63 -20.54
C ASP A 100 -7.93 -5.94 -19.42
N GLY A 101 -7.32 -4.95 -18.74
CA GLY A 101 -7.94 -4.23 -17.64
C GLY A 101 -8.86 -3.11 -18.12
N ASP A 102 -9.86 -2.79 -17.30
CA ASP A 102 -10.74 -1.63 -17.51
C ASP A 102 -10.05 -0.36 -17.01
N THR A 103 -10.10 0.70 -17.81
CA THR A 103 -9.39 1.96 -17.54
C THR A 103 -10.30 3.06 -17.00
N ARG A 104 -11.63 2.91 -17.00
CA ARG A 104 -12.58 4.03 -16.80
C ARG A 104 -12.37 4.76 -15.48
N TRP A 105 -12.31 4.03 -14.36
CA TRP A 105 -12.05 4.62 -13.05
C TRP A 105 -10.63 5.18 -12.93
N MET A 106 -9.65 4.49 -13.52
CA MET A 106 -8.26 4.97 -13.54
C MET A 106 -8.14 6.31 -14.29
N GLU A 107 -8.86 6.47 -15.40
CA GLU A 107 -8.92 7.71 -16.18
C GLU A 107 -9.57 8.86 -15.43
N CYS A 108 -10.64 8.59 -14.67
CA CYS A 108 -11.25 9.58 -13.78
C CYS A 108 -10.24 10.09 -12.73
N LEU A 109 -9.50 9.19 -12.08
CA LEU A 109 -8.51 9.57 -11.08
C LEU A 109 -7.31 10.30 -11.69
N MET A 110 -6.77 9.83 -12.82
CA MET A 110 -5.72 10.57 -13.54
C MET A 110 -6.18 11.98 -13.92
N SER A 111 -7.43 12.14 -14.36
CA SER A 111 -7.97 13.47 -14.71
C SER A 111 -8.18 14.38 -13.50
N SER A 112 -8.44 13.80 -12.32
CA SER A 112 -8.71 14.55 -11.09
C SER A 112 -7.44 14.85 -10.29
N LEU A 113 -6.42 13.98 -10.36
CA LEU A 113 -5.29 13.98 -9.42
C LEU A 113 -3.93 14.22 -10.08
N PHE A 114 -3.78 14.03 -11.40
CA PHE A 114 -2.54 14.42 -12.05
C PHE A 114 -2.40 15.94 -12.05
N PRO A 115 -1.18 16.47 -11.82
CA PRO A 115 -0.99 17.91 -11.69
C PRO A 115 -1.24 18.63 -13.01
N LEU A 116 -1.90 19.78 -12.91
CA LEU A 116 -2.04 20.75 -13.99
C LEU A 116 -0.72 21.48 -14.23
N PRO A 117 -0.52 22.12 -15.40
CA PRO A 117 0.72 22.84 -15.71
C PRO A 117 1.16 23.87 -14.65
N ALA A 118 0.23 24.60 -14.05
CA ALA A 118 0.54 25.55 -12.98
C ALA A 118 1.09 24.85 -11.71
N GLN A 119 0.54 23.70 -11.36
CA GLN A 119 0.98 22.89 -10.21
C GLN A 119 2.36 22.25 -10.48
N LEU A 120 2.66 21.92 -11.74
CA LEU A 120 4.01 21.48 -12.14
C LEU A 120 5.03 22.61 -11.99
N ASP A 121 4.65 23.85 -12.30
CA ASP A 121 5.53 25.01 -12.11
C ASP A 121 5.84 25.21 -10.60
N GLU A 122 4.85 25.05 -9.73
CA GLU A 122 5.02 25.08 -8.27
C GLU A 122 5.89 23.92 -7.76
N LEU A 123 5.63 22.70 -8.21
CA LEU A 123 6.43 21.51 -7.90
C LEU A 123 7.90 21.72 -8.26
N ARG A 124 8.19 22.30 -9.44
CA ARG A 124 9.55 22.63 -9.88
C ARG A 124 10.20 23.72 -9.02
N ALA A 125 9.43 24.67 -8.53
CA ALA A 125 9.93 25.73 -7.65
C ALA A 125 10.18 25.23 -6.22
N ALA A 126 9.40 24.25 -5.74
CA ALA A 126 9.59 23.65 -4.43
C ALA A 126 10.93 22.92 -4.32
N THR A 127 11.54 22.91 -3.14
CA THR A 127 12.76 22.14 -2.85
C THR A 127 12.40 20.75 -2.33
N GLY A 128 13.02 19.70 -2.87
CA GLY A 128 12.85 18.33 -2.39
C GLY A 128 12.37 17.35 -3.46
N PRO A 129 12.28 16.06 -3.10
CA PRO A 129 11.82 15.02 -4.02
C PRO A 129 10.37 15.23 -4.46
N VAL A 130 10.05 14.75 -5.66
CA VAL A 130 8.67 14.73 -6.16
C VAL A 130 8.13 13.31 -6.10
N TRP A 131 7.01 13.16 -5.41
CA TRP A 131 6.33 11.87 -5.32
C TRP A 131 5.74 11.45 -6.67
N PRO A 132 5.70 10.14 -6.95
CA PRO A 132 5.03 9.62 -8.13
C PRO A 132 3.55 10.04 -8.14
N TYR A 133 3.04 10.37 -9.32
CA TYR A 133 1.62 10.67 -9.52
C TYR A 133 0.74 9.43 -9.43
N SER A 134 1.34 8.27 -9.64
CA SER A 134 0.66 7.00 -9.61
C SER A 134 1.59 5.88 -9.18
N LEU A 135 0.99 4.88 -8.56
CA LEU A 135 1.61 3.57 -8.37
C LEU A 135 0.64 2.51 -8.87
N PHE A 136 1.13 1.31 -9.15
CA PHE A 136 0.27 0.23 -9.64
C PHE A 136 0.80 -1.14 -9.24
N CYS A 137 -0.13 -2.03 -8.89
CA CYS A 137 0.21 -3.39 -8.48
C CYS A 137 -0.52 -4.42 -9.34
N PHE A 138 0.01 -5.64 -9.36
CA PHE A 138 -0.63 -6.79 -9.96
C PHE A 138 -0.86 -7.87 -8.91
N ASP A 139 -2.11 -8.30 -8.80
CA ASP A 139 -2.46 -9.52 -8.08
C ASP A 139 -2.33 -10.71 -9.02
N LEU A 140 -1.48 -11.68 -8.69
CA LEU A 140 -1.19 -12.84 -9.55
C LEU A 140 -1.94 -14.06 -9.01
N ASP A 141 -2.71 -14.73 -9.87
CA ASP A 141 -3.55 -15.87 -9.50
C ASP A 141 -3.47 -16.96 -10.58
N GLY A 142 -2.52 -17.89 -10.42
CA GLY A 142 -2.13 -18.78 -11.50
C GLY A 142 -1.70 -17.98 -12.73
N SER A 143 -2.35 -18.23 -13.87
CA SER A 143 -2.15 -17.50 -15.13
C SER A 143 -2.90 -16.17 -15.21
N GLN A 144 -3.86 -15.94 -14.31
CA GLN A 144 -4.64 -14.71 -14.28
C GLN A 144 -3.89 -13.61 -13.52
N ARG A 145 -4.17 -12.37 -13.88
CA ARG A 145 -3.57 -11.19 -13.26
C ARG A 145 -4.54 -10.02 -13.27
N THR A 146 -4.60 -9.32 -12.14
CA THR A 146 -5.47 -8.16 -11.99
C THR A 146 -4.63 -6.96 -11.61
N MET A 147 -4.65 -5.94 -12.47
CA MET A 147 -4.03 -4.66 -12.18
C MET A 147 -4.87 -3.85 -11.20
N ARG A 148 -4.20 -3.12 -10.31
CA ARG A 148 -4.79 -2.07 -9.49
C ARG A 148 -3.91 -0.82 -9.60
N ALA A 149 -4.53 0.34 -9.72
CA ALA A 149 -3.83 1.62 -9.81
C ALA A 149 -4.09 2.45 -8.55
N TYR A 150 -3.09 3.22 -8.12
CA TYR A 150 -3.10 4.04 -6.91
C TYR A 150 -2.59 5.44 -7.25
N PHE A 151 -3.16 6.46 -6.61
CA PHE A 151 -2.96 7.87 -6.91
C PHE A 151 -2.78 8.63 -5.60
N PRO A 152 -1.53 8.93 -5.20
CA PRO A 152 -1.26 9.78 -4.05
C PRO A 152 -1.76 11.20 -4.32
N VAL A 153 -2.29 11.86 -3.31
CA VAL A 153 -2.76 13.25 -3.42
C VAL A 153 -1.62 14.18 -3.01
N VAL A 154 -0.74 14.50 -3.96
CA VAL A 154 0.56 15.11 -3.61
C VAL A 154 0.52 16.64 -3.53
N VAL A 155 -0.01 17.40 -4.50
CA VAL A 155 0.25 18.89 -4.51
C VAL A 155 -0.91 19.74 -5.05
N THR A 156 -2.15 19.26 -5.04
CA THR A 156 -3.27 20.04 -5.63
C THR A 156 -4.02 20.94 -4.64
N CYS A 157 -3.42 21.24 -3.48
CA CYS A 157 -4.14 21.64 -2.27
C CYS A 157 -3.92 23.10 -1.79
N VAL A 158 -3.47 24.05 -2.62
CA VAL A 158 -3.42 25.44 -2.16
C VAL A 158 -4.84 25.91 -1.79
N GLY A 159 -5.08 26.07 -0.49
CA GLY A 159 -6.39 26.42 0.07
C GLY A 159 -7.38 25.25 0.24
N ARG A 160 -6.94 23.99 0.10
CA ARG A 160 -7.78 22.79 0.25
C ARG A 160 -7.07 21.73 1.07
N SER A 161 -7.81 20.85 1.74
CA SER A 161 -7.21 19.68 2.40
C SER A 161 -7.09 18.48 1.46
N ARG A 162 -6.11 17.60 1.69
CA ARG A 162 -5.97 16.33 0.96
C ARG A 162 -7.22 15.46 1.06
N THR A 163 -7.86 15.46 2.23
CA THR A 163 -9.11 14.77 2.48
C THR A 163 -10.23 15.25 1.56
N GLU A 164 -10.41 16.56 1.39
CA GLU A 164 -11.41 17.11 0.47
C GLU A 164 -11.15 16.69 -0.97
N VAL A 165 -9.89 16.77 -1.42
CA VAL A 165 -9.50 16.35 -2.77
C VAL A 165 -9.74 14.86 -3.00
N CYS A 166 -9.40 14.00 -2.03
CA CYS A 166 -9.69 12.57 -2.06
C CYS A 166 -11.19 12.29 -2.20
N LEU A 167 -12.02 12.93 -1.38
CA LEU A 167 -13.47 12.69 -1.40
C LEU A 167 -14.11 13.15 -2.72
N GLU A 168 -13.69 14.31 -3.25
CA GLU A 168 -14.18 14.80 -4.54
C GLU A 168 -13.75 13.91 -5.72
N ALA A 169 -12.48 13.48 -5.76
CA ALA A 169 -11.98 12.59 -6.80
C ALA A 169 -12.64 11.20 -6.73
N ALA A 170 -12.98 10.72 -5.53
CA ALA A 170 -13.74 9.48 -5.36
C ALA A 170 -15.18 9.61 -5.90
N LEU A 171 -15.84 10.76 -5.68
CA LEU A 171 -17.19 11.03 -6.19
C LEU A 171 -17.22 11.29 -7.71
N SER A 172 -16.10 11.67 -8.32
CA SER A 172 -16.01 11.91 -9.77
C SER A 172 -15.91 10.63 -10.61
N LEU A 173 -15.77 9.46 -9.98
CA LEU A 173 -15.65 8.17 -10.67
C LEU A 173 -16.89 7.87 -11.53
N GLN A 174 -16.66 7.45 -12.77
CA GLN A 174 -17.72 7.05 -13.70
C GLN A 174 -17.39 5.72 -14.38
N PRO A 175 -18.38 4.82 -14.53
CA PRO A 175 -19.72 4.85 -13.93
C PRO A 175 -19.69 4.56 -12.42
N CYS A 176 -20.85 4.56 -11.76
CA CYS A 176 -21.06 4.16 -10.36
C CYS A 176 -20.56 5.10 -9.25
N GLY A 177 -20.02 6.29 -9.56
CA GLY A 177 -19.57 7.24 -8.52
C GLY A 177 -20.67 7.63 -7.52
N ALA A 178 -21.91 7.77 -8.00
CA ALA A 178 -23.08 8.05 -7.15
C ALA A 178 -23.34 6.92 -6.14
N ASP A 179 -23.09 5.68 -6.52
CA ASP A 179 -23.32 4.49 -5.69
C ASP A 179 -22.23 4.30 -4.61
N LEU A 180 -21.13 5.05 -4.70
CA LEU A 180 -20.08 5.10 -3.67
C LEU A 180 -20.43 6.09 -2.54
N LYS A 181 -21.31 7.05 -2.83
CA LYS A 181 -21.62 8.18 -1.94
C LYS A 181 -22.03 7.75 -0.52
N PRO A 182 -22.90 6.73 -0.30
CA PRO A 182 -23.28 6.35 1.06
C PRO A 182 -22.10 5.93 1.95
N CYS A 183 -21.16 5.15 1.40
CA CYS A 183 -19.94 4.77 2.12
C CYS A 183 -19.00 5.97 2.31
N LEU A 184 -18.86 6.84 1.30
CA LEU A 184 -18.02 8.03 1.40
C LEU A 184 -18.56 9.03 2.43
N ASP A 185 -19.88 9.18 2.55
CA ASP A 185 -20.52 10.02 3.58
C ASP A 185 -20.20 9.47 4.99
N LEU A 186 -20.17 8.15 5.16
CA LEU A 186 -19.79 7.50 6.42
C LEU A 186 -18.34 7.80 6.80
N VAL A 187 -17.42 7.69 5.83
CA VAL A 187 -16.00 8.02 6.00
C VAL A 187 -15.83 9.51 6.32
N ALA A 188 -16.48 10.39 5.57
CA ALA A 188 -16.45 11.83 5.81
C ALA A 188 -17.00 12.20 7.20
N ALA A 189 -18.06 11.53 7.64
CA ALA A 189 -18.63 11.74 8.97
C ALA A 189 -17.69 11.31 10.11
N TYR A 190 -16.89 10.25 9.91
CA TYR A 190 -15.83 9.88 10.85
C TYR A 190 -14.73 10.94 10.88
N LEU A 191 -14.24 11.36 9.70
CA LEU A 191 -13.11 12.28 9.60
C LEU A 191 -13.39 13.66 10.20
N ARG A 192 -14.64 14.14 10.24
CA ARG A 192 -14.98 15.44 10.86
C ARG A 192 -14.72 15.49 12.37
N ASP A 193 -14.97 14.38 13.08
CA ASP A 193 -15.00 14.34 14.55
C ASP A 193 -14.01 13.33 15.12
N ASN A 194 -12.97 12.96 14.35
CA ASN A 194 -12.06 11.90 14.74
C ASN A 194 -11.06 12.36 15.81
N ARG A 195 -10.74 11.47 16.77
CA ARG A 195 -9.86 11.76 17.91
C ARG A 195 -8.37 11.80 17.56
N TYR A 196 -7.99 11.14 16.47
CA TYR A 196 -6.59 10.79 16.17
C TYR A 196 -6.05 11.48 14.92
N GLU A 197 -6.62 12.64 14.55
CA GLU A 197 -6.21 13.46 13.40
C GLU A 197 -6.09 12.65 12.09
N ALA A 198 -7.03 11.73 11.89
CA ALA A 198 -7.13 10.90 10.71
C ALA A 198 -7.32 11.76 9.45
N GLY A 199 -6.64 11.38 8.37
CA GLY A 199 -6.72 12.09 7.09
C GLY A 199 -6.48 11.15 5.91
N LEU A 200 -7.10 11.47 4.77
CA LEU A 200 -6.94 10.71 3.54
C LEU A 200 -5.77 11.24 2.71
N HIS A 201 -5.00 10.35 2.10
CA HIS A 201 -3.81 10.73 1.33
C HIS A 201 -3.62 10.00 0.00
N MET A 202 -4.38 8.94 -0.28
CA MET A 202 -4.26 8.19 -1.53
C MET A 202 -5.55 7.47 -1.90
N LEU A 203 -5.86 7.45 -3.20
CA LEU A 203 -6.95 6.65 -3.75
C LEU A 203 -6.39 5.49 -4.58
N GLY A 204 -7.09 4.36 -4.59
CA GLY A 204 -6.78 3.24 -5.46
C GLY A 204 -8.02 2.61 -6.08
N VAL A 205 -7.87 2.00 -7.25
CA VAL A 205 -8.95 1.37 -7.99
C VAL A 205 -8.50 0.03 -8.55
N ASP A 206 -9.41 -0.94 -8.54
CA ASP A 206 -9.22 -2.18 -9.29
C ASP A 206 -9.49 -1.89 -10.78
N CYS A 207 -8.53 -2.21 -11.67
CA CYS A 207 -8.67 -1.99 -13.12
C CYS A 207 -9.50 -3.11 -13.77
N VAL A 208 -10.73 -3.27 -13.31
CA VAL A 208 -11.74 -4.23 -13.79
C VAL A 208 -13.05 -3.50 -14.03
N ASP A 209 -14.06 -4.20 -14.56
CA ASP A 209 -15.41 -3.65 -14.69
C ASP A 209 -15.82 -2.83 -13.45
N PRO A 210 -16.09 -1.52 -13.59
CA PRO A 210 -16.50 -0.61 -12.52
C PRO A 210 -17.63 -1.12 -11.62
N HIS A 211 -18.54 -1.95 -12.15
CA HIS A 211 -19.61 -2.56 -11.35
C HIS A 211 -19.12 -3.66 -10.39
N LYS A 212 -17.90 -4.14 -10.58
CA LYS A 212 -17.22 -5.17 -9.77
C LYS A 212 -15.98 -4.64 -9.07
N ALA A 213 -15.51 -3.45 -9.48
CA ALA A 213 -14.32 -2.83 -8.95
C ALA A 213 -14.53 -2.33 -7.51
N ARG A 214 -13.41 -2.16 -6.81
CA ARG A 214 -13.37 -1.50 -5.51
C ARG A 214 -12.64 -0.18 -5.62
N LEU A 215 -13.22 0.83 -5.01
CA LEU A 215 -12.48 2.03 -4.61
C LEU A 215 -11.77 1.72 -3.30
N LYS A 216 -10.49 2.06 -3.23
CA LYS A 216 -9.69 1.99 -2.02
C LYS A 216 -9.34 3.41 -1.61
N VAL A 217 -9.63 3.75 -0.37
CA VAL A 217 -9.27 5.03 0.21
C VAL A 217 -8.26 4.77 1.32
N TYR A 218 -7.07 5.35 1.21
CA TYR A 218 -6.02 5.21 2.21
C TYR A 218 -6.06 6.37 3.17
N MET A 219 -5.97 6.03 4.45
CA MET A 219 -6.07 6.93 5.58
C MET A 219 -4.93 6.67 6.54
N ASP A 220 -4.30 7.73 7.01
CA ASP A 220 -3.33 7.68 8.10
C ASP A 220 -3.97 8.24 9.39
N VAL A 221 -3.45 7.84 10.55
CA VAL A 221 -3.85 8.35 11.86
C VAL A 221 -2.60 8.69 12.69
N ASN A 222 -2.70 9.67 13.58
CA ASN A 222 -1.58 10.20 14.36
C ASN A 222 -1.34 9.44 15.69
N SER A 223 -1.64 8.15 15.74
CA SER A 223 -1.37 7.29 16.90
C SER A 223 -1.28 5.83 16.49
N ASN A 224 -0.45 5.07 17.20
CA ASN A 224 -0.34 3.63 17.03
C ASN A 224 -0.77 2.84 18.29
N SER A 225 -1.56 3.46 19.13
CA SER A 225 -2.22 2.80 20.26
C SER A 225 -3.30 1.84 19.78
N TRP A 226 -3.63 0.84 20.59
CA TRP A 226 -4.75 -0.06 20.30
C TRP A 226 -6.07 0.70 20.19
N ASN A 227 -6.30 1.68 21.06
CA ASN A 227 -7.49 2.52 21.00
C ASN A 227 -7.62 3.30 19.68
N ALA A 228 -6.51 3.81 19.12
CA ALA A 228 -6.50 4.44 17.80
C ALA A 228 -6.82 3.45 16.67
N VAL A 229 -6.28 2.23 16.75
CA VAL A 229 -6.61 1.17 15.79
C VAL A 229 -8.07 0.79 15.86
N ARG A 230 -8.62 0.59 17.07
CA ARG A 230 -10.05 0.31 17.24
C ARG A 230 -10.92 1.42 16.66
N ASP A 231 -10.57 2.66 16.95
CA ASP A 231 -11.29 3.84 16.45
C ASP A 231 -11.30 3.86 14.91
N ALA A 232 -10.14 3.73 14.27
CA ALA A 232 -10.02 3.70 12.81
C ALA A 232 -10.72 2.49 12.16
N MET A 233 -10.53 1.28 12.71
CA MET A 233 -11.14 0.05 12.21
C MET A 233 -12.67 0.04 12.31
N THR A 234 -13.24 0.84 13.21
CA THR A 234 -14.69 0.96 13.39
C THR A 234 -15.27 2.28 12.89
N LEU A 235 -14.45 3.13 12.26
CA LEU A 235 -14.82 4.51 11.89
C LEU A 235 -15.46 5.27 13.07
N GLY A 236 -14.81 5.21 14.23
CA GLY A 236 -15.28 5.82 15.48
C GLY A 236 -16.58 5.20 16.01
N GLY A 237 -16.67 3.86 15.96
CA GLY A 237 -17.86 3.12 16.42
C GLY A 237 -19.06 3.16 15.46
N ARG A 238 -18.89 3.65 14.23
CA ARG A 238 -19.95 3.66 13.20
C ARG A 238 -20.14 2.28 12.56
N LEU A 239 -19.08 1.46 12.54
CA LEU A 239 -19.12 0.08 12.09
C LEU A 239 -19.26 -0.85 13.30
N THR A 240 -20.44 -1.44 13.46
CA THR A 240 -20.80 -2.28 14.61
C THR A 240 -21.37 -3.64 14.20
N ASP A 241 -21.29 -3.98 12.91
CA ASP A 241 -21.70 -5.28 12.41
C ASP A 241 -20.79 -6.39 12.94
N ASP A 242 -21.35 -7.59 13.09
CA ASP A 242 -20.65 -8.77 13.61
C ASP A 242 -19.35 -9.08 12.84
N HIS A 243 -19.32 -8.79 11.54
CA HIS A 243 -18.14 -9.03 10.72
C HIS A 243 -17.00 -8.09 11.09
N THR A 244 -17.27 -6.79 11.24
CA THR A 244 -16.28 -5.80 11.70
C THR A 244 -15.79 -6.11 13.11
N LEU A 245 -16.70 -6.39 14.05
CA LEU A 245 -16.35 -6.67 15.44
C LEU A 245 -15.52 -7.97 15.57
N ARG A 246 -15.85 -9.00 14.78
CA ARG A 246 -15.05 -10.22 14.73
C ARG A 246 -13.64 -9.98 14.17
N GLY A 247 -13.53 -9.17 13.11
CA GLY A 247 -12.25 -8.76 12.56
C GLY A 247 -11.39 -8.03 13.59
N LEU A 248 -12.00 -7.13 14.36
CA LEU A 248 -11.34 -6.38 15.43
C LEU A 248 -10.85 -7.29 16.57
N GLU A 249 -11.66 -8.25 17.01
CA GLU A 249 -11.27 -9.23 18.04
C GLU A 249 -10.03 -10.04 17.60
N ILE A 250 -10.01 -10.50 16.35
CA ILE A 250 -8.86 -11.21 15.78
C ILE A 250 -7.65 -10.28 15.73
N LEU A 251 -7.83 -9.05 15.24
CA LEU A 251 -6.76 -8.06 15.15
C LEU A 251 -6.15 -7.76 16.51
N GLN A 252 -6.96 -7.64 17.57
CA GLN A 252 -6.47 -7.41 18.94
C GLN A 252 -5.45 -8.46 19.36
N SER A 253 -5.69 -9.73 18.97
CA SER A 253 -4.83 -10.84 19.34
C SER A 253 -3.45 -10.83 18.64
N ILE A 254 -3.34 -10.16 17.49
CA ILE A 254 -2.14 -10.12 16.65
C ILE A 254 -1.47 -8.74 16.57
N TYR A 255 -2.17 -7.67 16.93
CA TYR A 255 -1.67 -6.30 16.81
C TYR A 255 -0.35 -6.06 17.54
N PRO A 256 -0.15 -6.56 18.78
CA PRO A 256 1.16 -6.49 19.44
C PRO A 256 2.29 -7.11 18.61
N LEU A 257 2.01 -8.20 17.87
CA LEU A 257 3.01 -8.86 17.01
C LEU A 257 3.32 -8.07 15.75
N MET A 258 2.34 -7.36 15.18
CA MET A 258 2.55 -6.51 13.99
C MET A 258 3.56 -5.40 14.25
N ARG A 259 3.79 -5.06 15.53
CA ARG A 259 4.63 -3.93 15.93
C ARG A 259 5.70 -4.26 16.96
N ASP A 260 5.98 -5.54 17.18
CA ASP A 260 6.95 -6.02 18.19
C ASP A 260 6.75 -5.31 19.54
N GLU A 261 5.50 -5.27 19.99
CA GLU A 261 5.09 -4.55 21.19
C GLU A 261 5.59 -5.26 22.46
N PRO A 262 6.22 -4.54 23.41
CA PRO A 262 6.59 -5.12 24.70
C PRO A 262 5.37 -5.58 25.50
N GLU A 263 5.53 -6.58 26.37
CA GLU A 263 4.45 -7.01 27.25
C GLU A 263 4.06 -5.93 28.28
N GLY A 264 2.80 -5.98 28.75
CA GLY A 264 2.31 -5.14 29.86
C GLY A 264 2.00 -3.69 29.48
N ARG A 265 1.71 -3.40 28.20
CA ARG A 265 1.24 -2.09 27.74
C ARG A 265 -0.27 -1.98 27.85
N ASP A 266 -0.75 -0.77 28.12
CA ASP A 266 -2.17 -0.44 28.08
C ASP A 266 -2.61 -0.07 26.65
N ASP A 267 -3.93 0.03 26.46
CA ASP A 267 -4.54 0.26 25.15
C ASP A 267 -4.31 1.67 24.59
N ASP A 268 -3.87 2.63 25.40
CA ASP A 268 -3.56 4.01 24.98
C ASP A 268 -2.06 4.21 24.67
N TRP A 269 -1.21 3.26 25.05
CA TRP A 269 0.22 3.34 24.81
C TRP A 269 0.55 3.30 23.31
N SER A 270 1.38 4.25 22.87
CA SER A 270 1.95 4.27 21.51
C SER A 270 3.44 3.94 21.58
N LYS A 271 3.87 3.00 20.74
CA LYS A 271 5.28 2.66 20.52
C LYS A 271 5.96 3.78 19.75
N PRO A 272 7.10 4.30 20.23
CA PRO A 272 7.95 5.19 19.44
C PRO A 272 8.48 4.46 18.20
N PRO A 273 8.56 5.13 17.03
CA PRO A 273 9.14 4.51 15.83
C PRO A 273 10.62 4.19 16.04
N THR A 274 11.08 3.06 15.50
CA THR A 274 12.51 2.68 15.47
C THR A 274 13.33 3.72 14.70
N ASN A 275 12.77 4.27 13.62
CA ASN A 275 13.40 5.34 12.85
C ASN A 275 12.48 6.58 12.75
N PRO A 276 12.74 7.63 13.54
CA PRO A 276 11.92 8.84 13.53
C PRO A 276 12.05 9.66 12.24
N LEU A 277 12.96 9.30 11.32
CA LEU A 277 13.19 10.00 10.06
C LEU A 277 12.37 9.44 8.89
N VAL A 278 11.75 8.27 9.05
CA VAL A 278 10.83 7.75 8.03
C VAL A 278 9.54 8.57 8.13
N ALA A 279 9.19 9.24 7.03
CA ALA A 279 8.10 10.21 6.96
C ALA A 279 6.71 9.64 7.26
N PHE A 280 6.58 8.32 7.13
CA PHE A 280 5.33 7.62 7.30
C PHE A 280 5.06 7.34 8.80
N PRO A 281 3.83 7.60 9.31
CA PRO A 281 3.46 7.43 10.72
C PRO A 281 3.51 5.98 11.23
N GLY A 282 3.85 5.04 10.35
CA GLY A 282 4.11 3.63 10.65
C GLY A 282 2.85 2.77 10.67
N LEU A 283 1.66 3.38 10.60
CA LEU A 283 0.37 2.73 10.39
C LEU A 283 -0.42 3.41 9.28
N GLN A 284 -1.18 2.61 8.54
CA GLN A 284 -2.15 3.08 7.54
C GLN A 284 -3.35 2.17 7.49
N PHE A 285 -4.48 2.74 7.08
CA PHE A 285 -5.75 2.06 6.96
C PHE A 285 -6.24 2.16 5.51
N GLY A 286 -6.53 1.03 4.89
CA GLY A 286 -7.22 0.96 3.61
C GLY A 286 -8.71 0.74 3.83
N ILE A 287 -9.54 1.60 3.26
CA ILE A 287 -10.99 1.52 3.27
C ILE A 287 -11.42 1.03 1.88
N GLU A 288 -11.90 -0.21 1.77
CA GLU A 288 -12.37 -0.80 0.51
C GLU A 288 -13.89 -0.59 0.37
N ILE A 289 -14.30 0.18 -0.64
CA ILE A 289 -15.68 0.53 -0.96
C ILE A 289 -16.06 -0.15 -2.27
N VAL A 290 -17.22 -0.83 -2.27
CA VAL A 290 -17.85 -1.40 -3.46
C VAL A 290 -19.12 -0.61 -3.75
N ALA A 291 -19.34 -0.24 -5.02
CA ALA A 291 -20.56 0.44 -5.44
C ALA A 291 -21.82 -0.31 -4.97
N GLY A 292 -22.75 0.41 -4.37
CA GLY A 292 -24.03 -0.12 -3.89
C GLY A 292 -23.96 -0.88 -2.56
N ARG A 293 -22.79 -1.03 -1.94
CA ARG A 293 -22.68 -1.52 -0.56
C ARG A 293 -22.78 -0.35 0.42
N ALA A 294 -23.43 -0.59 1.55
CA ALA A 294 -23.64 0.43 2.59
C ALA A 294 -22.47 0.55 3.58
N VAL A 295 -21.64 -0.50 3.68
CA VAL A 295 -20.57 -0.60 4.67
C VAL A 295 -19.24 -0.93 3.96
N PRO A 296 -18.16 -0.16 4.21
CA PRO A 296 -16.84 -0.47 3.69
C PRO A 296 -16.15 -1.58 4.51
N GLU A 297 -15.14 -2.20 3.91
CA GLU A 297 -14.20 -3.08 4.63
C GLU A 297 -12.94 -2.29 5.00
N ILE A 298 -12.47 -2.41 6.24
CA ILE A 298 -11.25 -1.73 6.71
C ILE A 298 -10.10 -2.74 6.82
N LYS A 299 -8.92 -2.33 6.35
CA LYS A 299 -7.66 -3.08 6.40
C LYS A 299 -6.58 -2.24 7.06
N ILE A 300 -5.78 -2.83 7.93
CA ILE A 300 -4.65 -2.15 8.57
C ILE A 300 -3.34 -2.59 7.92
N TYR A 301 -2.38 -1.66 7.87
CA TYR A 301 -1.01 -1.84 7.44
C TYR A 301 -0.07 -1.32 8.54
N ALA A 302 0.93 -2.10 8.93
CA ALA A 302 1.98 -1.68 9.85
C ALA A 302 3.34 -1.87 9.17
N LEU A 303 4.16 -0.82 9.13
CA LEU A 303 5.47 -0.87 8.48
C LEU A 303 6.47 -1.60 9.40
N LEU A 304 6.90 -2.81 9.04
CA LEU A 304 7.71 -3.66 9.93
C LEU A 304 9.04 -3.01 10.31
N LEU A 305 9.69 -2.32 9.37
CA LEU A 305 10.95 -1.60 9.61
C LEU A 305 10.81 -0.51 10.70
N GLN A 306 9.61 0.06 10.86
CA GLN A 306 9.36 1.08 11.89
C GLN A 306 9.19 0.50 13.28
N TRP A 307 8.95 -0.80 13.37
CA TRP A 307 8.51 -1.42 14.61
C TRP A 307 9.44 -2.51 15.12
N THR A 308 10.27 -3.09 14.26
CA THR A 308 11.19 -4.17 14.66
C THR A 308 12.63 -3.80 14.32
N ASP A 309 13.57 -4.20 15.16
CA ASP A 309 15.00 -3.88 15.03
C ASP A 309 15.83 -4.98 14.34
N THR A 310 15.36 -6.23 14.33
CA THR A 310 16.05 -7.34 13.66
C THR A 310 15.13 -8.21 12.82
N THR A 311 15.69 -8.85 11.78
CA THR A 311 14.98 -9.76 10.88
C THR A 311 14.43 -10.97 11.64
N GLU A 312 15.18 -11.48 12.62
CA GLU A 312 14.82 -12.67 13.42
C GLU A 312 13.59 -12.41 14.28
N LYS A 313 13.51 -11.25 14.95
CA LYS A 313 12.33 -10.87 15.73
C LYS A 313 11.12 -10.68 14.82
N ALA A 314 11.30 -10.00 13.69
CA ALA A 314 10.22 -9.77 12.74
C ALA A 314 9.66 -11.10 12.25
N GLU A 315 10.52 -12.03 11.85
CA GLU A 315 10.13 -13.36 11.41
C GLU A 315 9.42 -14.19 12.48
N LYS A 316 9.93 -14.17 13.73
CA LYS A 316 9.28 -14.81 14.88
C LYS A 316 7.86 -14.25 15.10
N ASN A 317 7.69 -12.93 14.94
CA ASN A 317 6.39 -12.27 15.07
C ASN A 317 5.46 -12.64 13.90
N MET A 318 5.96 -12.70 12.66
CA MET A 318 5.20 -13.16 11.50
C MET A 318 4.70 -14.60 11.67
N HIS A 319 5.55 -15.52 12.13
CA HIS A 319 5.15 -16.90 12.42
C HIS A 319 4.10 -16.97 13.53
N SER A 320 4.30 -16.21 14.62
CA SER A 320 3.36 -16.18 15.74
C SER A 320 2.01 -15.59 15.34
N MET A 321 2.01 -14.58 14.47
CA MET A 321 0.80 -14.00 13.90
C MET A 321 0.06 -15.07 13.09
N LEU A 322 0.72 -15.76 12.17
CA LEU A 322 0.09 -16.78 11.34
C LEU A 322 -0.47 -17.95 12.16
N ARG A 323 0.20 -18.34 13.26
CA ARG A 323 -0.34 -19.35 14.19
C ARG A 323 -1.63 -18.87 14.86
N LYS A 324 -1.67 -17.62 15.35
CA LYS A 324 -2.88 -17.03 15.94
C LYS A 324 -4.02 -16.90 14.93
N LEU A 325 -3.69 -16.63 13.67
CA LEU A 325 -4.65 -16.59 12.58
C LEU A 325 -5.12 -18.00 12.12
N GLY A 326 -4.55 -19.08 12.66
CA GLY A 326 -4.86 -20.45 12.27
C GLY A 326 -4.36 -20.82 10.87
N HIS A 327 -3.37 -20.13 10.34
CA HIS A 327 -2.80 -20.39 9.02
C HIS A 327 -1.64 -21.39 9.13
N GLU A 328 -1.64 -22.44 8.28
CA GLU A 328 -0.67 -23.55 8.36
C GLU A 328 0.80 -23.09 8.25
N TRP A 329 1.03 -21.98 7.54
CA TRP A 329 2.37 -21.40 7.37
C TRP A 329 3.02 -20.96 8.68
N GLY A 330 2.24 -20.66 9.72
CA GLY A 330 2.78 -20.32 11.03
C GLY A 330 3.44 -21.52 11.74
N HIS A 331 3.03 -22.75 11.42
CA HIS A 331 3.63 -23.98 11.94
C HIS A 331 4.69 -24.56 11.02
N LYS A 332 4.51 -24.39 9.70
CA LYS A 332 5.46 -24.85 8.67
C LYS A 332 6.61 -23.87 8.42
N GLU A 333 6.59 -22.70 9.06
CA GLU A 333 7.62 -21.66 8.96
C GLU A 333 7.95 -21.24 7.52
N ARG A 334 6.91 -21.20 6.65
CA ARG A 334 7.09 -20.92 5.21
C ARG A 334 7.38 -19.45 4.89
N ILE A 335 7.23 -18.55 5.86
CA ILE A 335 7.58 -17.14 5.67
C ILE A 335 9.09 -16.96 5.55
N THR A 336 9.90 -17.69 6.32
CA THR A 336 11.37 -17.62 6.26
C THR A 336 11.92 -17.82 4.84
N PRO A 337 11.69 -18.95 4.15
CA PRO A 337 12.21 -19.13 2.80
C PRO A 337 11.59 -18.15 1.78
N THR A 338 10.35 -17.71 2.00
CA THR A 338 9.68 -16.71 1.15
C THR A 338 10.37 -15.34 1.25
N ARG A 339 10.65 -14.89 2.47
CA ARG A 339 11.41 -13.65 2.73
C ARG A 339 12.81 -13.75 2.16
N GLN A 340 13.53 -14.85 2.41
CA GLN A 340 14.89 -15.05 1.88
C GLN A 340 14.91 -14.98 0.36
N ALA A 341 13.93 -15.59 -0.31
CA ALA A 341 13.77 -15.54 -1.76
C ALA A 341 13.45 -14.13 -2.30
N ALA A 342 12.80 -13.28 -1.51
CA ALA A 342 12.41 -11.93 -1.92
C ALA A 342 13.50 -10.89 -1.65
N VAL A 343 14.11 -10.90 -0.46
CA VAL A 343 14.97 -9.80 0.03
C VAL A 343 16.22 -10.25 0.80
N GLY A 344 16.49 -11.56 0.90
CA GLY A 344 17.57 -12.08 1.74
C GLY A 344 17.39 -11.67 3.21
N ASP A 345 18.47 -11.66 4.00
CA ASP A 345 18.42 -11.42 5.46
C ASP A 345 18.46 -9.93 5.88
N VAL A 346 18.06 -9.04 4.97
CA VAL A 346 18.13 -7.60 5.20
C VAL A 346 16.84 -7.07 5.83
N ILE A 347 16.90 -6.59 7.07
CA ILE A 347 15.75 -6.00 7.80
C ILE A 347 15.12 -4.84 7.02
N ARG A 348 15.94 -4.04 6.33
CA ARG A 348 15.49 -2.91 5.51
C ARG A 348 14.66 -3.32 4.30
N GLY A 349 14.69 -4.61 3.93
CA GLY A 349 13.82 -5.15 2.90
C GLY A 349 12.47 -5.64 3.40
N LEU A 350 12.19 -5.53 4.70
CA LEU A 350 10.86 -5.82 5.26
C LEU A 350 9.97 -4.58 5.17
N GLY A 351 9.02 -4.61 4.25
CA GLY A 351 8.02 -3.58 4.07
C GLY A 351 6.91 -3.65 5.12
N ALA A 352 5.66 -3.52 4.68
CA ALA A 352 4.51 -3.62 5.56
C ALA A 352 4.13 -5.08 5.93
N VAL A 353 3.37 -5.20 7.01
CA VAL A 353 2.45 -6.30 7.26
C VAL A 353 1.03 -5.74 7.26
N SER A 354 0.09 -6.44 6.64
CA SER A 354 -1.31 -6.01 6.61
C SER A 354 -2.27 -7.07 7.11
N PHE A 355 -3.39 -6.63 7.68
CA PHE A 355 -4.48 -7.50 8.15
C PHE A 355 -5.84 -6.98 7.70
N SER A 356 -6.69 -7.90 7.24
CA SER A 356 -8.13 -7.70 7.10
C SER A 356 -8.87 -9.00 7.38
N TYR A 357 -10.19 -8.92 7.57
CA TYR A 357 -11.03 -10.09 7.79
C TYR A 357 -12.17 -10.10 6.78
N SER A 358 -12.57 -11.30 6.34
CA SER A 358 -13.85 -11.51 5.67
C SER A 358 -14.49 -12.81 6.15
N GLN A 359 -15.83 -12.88 6.18
CA GLN A 359 -16.52 -14.13 6.53
C GLN A 359 -16.23 -15.27 5.54
N THR A 360 -15.98 -14.94 4.27
CA THR A 360 -15.81 -15.94 3.21
C THR A 360 -14.43 -16.59 3.23
N LYS A 361 -13.35 -15.80 3.37
CA LYS A 361 -11.97 -16.32 3.33
C LYS A 361 -11.27 -16.32 4.70
N GLY A 362 -11.93 -15.81 5.73
CA GLY A 362 -11.40 -15.66 7.08
C GLY A 362 -10.38 -14.53 7.19
N ALA A 363 -9.34 -14.74 8.00
CA ALA A 363 -8.28 -13.76 8.18
C ALA A 363 -7.37 -13.69 6.94
N TYR A 364 -7.04 -12.46 6.54
CA TYR A 364 -6.04 -12.15 5.53
C TYR A 364 -4.83 -11.57 6.24
N ALA A 365 -3.65 -12.08 5.91
CA ALA A 365 -2.39 -11.48 6.28
C ALA A 365 -1.55 -11.31 5.01
N SER A 366 -1.01 -10.13 4.78
CA SER A 366 -0.02 -9.96 3.71
C SER A 366 1.29 -9.42 4.23
N PHE A 367 2.39 -9.97 3.74
CA PHE A 367 3.75 -9.55 4.05
C PHE A 367 4.39 -8.96 2.81
N TYR A 368 4.97 -7.78 2.96
CA TYR A 368 5.55 -6.99 1.89
C TYR A 368 7.08 -6.99 2.01
N PHE A 369 7.73 -7.04 0.87
CA PHE A 369 9.15 -7.32 0.70
C PHE A 369 9.73 -6.42 -0.39
N ASP A 370 10.64 -5.55 0.01
CA ASP A 370 11.25 -4.53 -0.83
C ASP A 370 12.74 -4.84 -0.99
N PRO A 371 13.20 -5.40 -2.12
CA PRO A 371 14.63 -5.63 -2.32
C PRO A 371 15.37 -4.30 -2.16
N PRO A 372 16.27 -4.21 -1.19
CA PRO A 372 17.05 -3.01 -1.02
C PRO A 372 18.03 -2.85 -2.18
N THR A 373 18.47 -1.62 -2.43
CA THR A 373 19.52 -1.38 -3.42
C THR A 373 20.86 -1.09 -2.75
N ASP A 374 21.97 -1.42 -3.40
CA ASP A 374 23.34 -1.29 -2.85
C ASP A 374 23.73 0.16 -2.50
N TYR A 375 22.89 1.13 -2.89
CA TYR A 375 23.08 2.54 -2.60
C TYR A 375 22.58 2.98 -1.21
N ASP A 376 21.77 2.18 -0.50
CA ASP A 376 21.31 2.51 0.85
C ASP A 376 22.46 2.70 1.86
N ASP A 377 23.59 2.01 1.65
CA ASP A 377 24.77 2.15 2.50
C ASP A 377 25.51 3.49 2.25
N ARG A 378 25.33 4.11 1.06
CA ARG A 378 25.76 5.48 0.75
C ARG A 378 24.75 6.53 1.19
N ALA A 379 23.46 6.18 1.27
CA ALA A 379 22.38 7.03 1.77
C ALA A 379 22.36 7.21 3.30
N LYS A 380 23.48 6.91 3.99
CA LYS A 380 23.75 7.34 5.38
C LYS A 380 23.81 8.87 5.59
N ALA A 381 23.33 9.70 4.67
CA ALA A 381 23.47 11.16 4.76
C ALA A 381 22.22 12.01 4.42
N GLU A 382 21.17 11.50 3.76
CA GLU A 382 20.15 12.39 3.15
C GLU A 382 18.69 12.14 3.54
N PHE A 383 18.40 11.31 4.56
CA PHE A 383 17.10 11.38 5.27
C PHE A 383 16.91 12.68 6.08
N ARG A 384 17.82 13.67 5.93
CA ARG A 384 17.70 15.03 6.47
C ARG A 384 16.69 15.84 5.65
N GLY A 385 15.40 15.69 5.91
CA GLY A 385 14.44 16.69 5.41
C GLY A 385 12.99 16.28 5.25
N LEU A 386 12.61 15.02 5.45
CA LEU A 386 11.20 14.63 5.35
C LEU A 386 10.38 14.96 6.62
N GLY A 387 11.00 15.56 7.62
CA GLY A 387 10.36 15.96 8.87
C GLY A 387 9.34 17.10 8.67
N LYS A 388 8.08 16.84 9.04
CA LYS A 388 7.00 17.74 9.53
C LYS A 388 6.80 19.15 8.91
N GLY A 389 7.49 19.54 7.85
CA GLY A 389 7.42 20.89 7.26
C GLY A 389 7.61 20.95 5.74
N GLY A 390 7.87 19.82 5.07
CA GLY A 390 7.65 19.71 3.63
C GLY A 390 6.19 19.36 3.38
N LEU A 391 5.57 19.91 2.35
CA LEU A 391 4.21 19.60 1.92
C LEU A 391 3.95 18.08 1.99
N TRP A 392 3.18 17.66 3.00
CA TRP A 392 2.64 16.32 3.13
C TRP A 392 1.17 16.35 2.82
#